data_AF-A0A5M3MK09-F1
#
_entry.id   AF-A0A5M3MK09-F1
#
_cell.length_a   1.000
_cell.length_b   1.000
_cell.length_c   1.000
_cell.angle_alpha   90.00
_cell.angle_beta   90.00
_cell.angle_gamma   90.00
#
_symmetry.space_group_name_H-M   'P 1'
#
loop_
_entity.id
_entity.type
_entity.pdbx_description
1 polymer ?
#
loop_
_entity_poly.entity_id
_entity_poly.type
_entity_poly.pdbx_seq_one_letter_code
_entity_poly.pdbx_strand_id
1 'polypeptide(L)'
;MRTNVEEFNLAVFGIIQLIPAQRVITCGHIANLIGMPKAARRVKEAVNFISHTTPPVPCHRVISTSGVVSTHGACPQSRALEADGISVSTGCVGELRVQVDKYGWFPDAKTLQAVRYCRPECATEWGS
;
A
#
# COMPACT_ATOMS: atom_id res chain seq x y z
N MET A 1 4.19 6.04 -23.03
CA MET A 1 2.90 5.36 -22.81
C MET A 1 2.00 6.24 -21.95
N ARG A 2 0.81 6.60 -22.44
CA ARG A 2 -0.24 7.18 -21.59
C ARG A 2 -0.99 6.00 -20.97
N THR A 3 -0.62 5.60 -19.75
CA THR A 3 -1.39 4.60 -19.00
C THR A 3 -2.74 5.22 -18.65
N ASN A 4 -3.83 4.52 -18.97
CA ASN A 4 -5.17 4.97 -18.60
C ASN A 4 -5.28 5.06 -17.06
N VAL A 5 -6.12 5.95 -16.54
CA VAL A 5 -6.37 6.11 -15.10
C VAL A 5 -6.82 4.79 -14.48
N GLU A 6 -7.64 4.03 -15.20
CA GLU A 6 -8.13 2.73 -14.75
C GLU A 6 -7.01 1.69 -14.60
N GLU A 7 -6.16 1.52 -15.62
CA GLU A 7 -5.00 0.62 -15.56
C GLU A 7 -4.05 0.99 -14.42
N PHE A 8 -3.85 2.30 -14.20
CA PHE A 8 -3.05 2.80 -13.08
C PHE A 8 -3.67 2.44 -11.73
N ASN A 9 -4.97 2.67 -11.56
CA ASN A 9 -5.68 2.36 -10.33
C ASN A 9 -5.68 0.84 -10.04
N LEU A 10 -5.86 0.01 -11.06
CA LEU A 10 -5.78 -1.45 -10.96
C LEU A 10 -4.38 -1.93 -10.57
N ALA A 11 -3.32 -1.32 -11.11
CA ALA A 11 -1.94 -1.63 -10.71
C ALA A 11 -1.69 -1.28 -9.23
N VAL A 12 -2.14 -0.09 -8.78
CA VAL A 12 -2.05 0.33 -7.38
C VAL A 12 -2.84 -0.62 -6.48
N PHE A 13 -4.09 -0.94 -6.84
CA PHE A 13 -4.95 -1.88 -6.12
C PHE A 13 -4.27 -3.24 -5.92
N GLY A 14 -3.71 -3.81 -6.99
CA GLY A 14 -3.01 -5.09 -6.92
C GLY A 14 -1.82 -5.08 -5.98
N ILE A 15 -1.07 -3.97 -5.89
CA ILE A 15 0.03 -3.84 -4.93
C ILE A 15 -0.49 -3.75 -3.49
N ILE A 16 -1.57 -2.99 -3.25
CA ILE A 16 -2.15 -2.81 -1.91
C ILE A 16 -2.58 -4.15 -1.30
N GLN A 17 -3.19 -5.02 -2.11
CA GLN A 17 -3.62 -6.34 -1.65
C GLN A 17 -2.47 -7.25 -1.21
N LEU A 18 -1.27 -7.03 -1.75
CA LEU A 18 -0.08 -7.82 -1.44
C LEU A 18 0.65 -7.34 -0.19
N ILE A 19 0.30 -6.18 0.36
CA ILE A 19 0.97 -5.65 1.55
C ILE A 19 0.65 -6.57 2.74
N PRO A 20 1.66 -7.23 3.34
CA PRO A 20 1.42 -8.12 4.47
C PRO A 20 0.97 -7.35 5.72
N ALA A 21 0.38 -8.07 6.67
CA ALA A 21 0.06 -7.50 7.98
C ALA A 21 1.32 -6.99 8.70
N GLN A 22 1.15 -6.01 9.61
CA GLN A 22 2.25 -5.37 10.33
C GLN A 22 3.31 -4.73 9.43
N ARG A 23 2.95 -4.37 8.19
CA ARG A 23 3.84 -3.67 7.26
C ARG A 23 3.16 -2.50 6.58
N VAL A 24 3.98 -1.54 6.17
CA VAL A 24 3.56 -0.32 5.48
C VAL A 24 4.38 -0.12 4.22
N ILE A 25 3.80 0.57 3.24
CA ILE A 25 4.48 0.96 2.00
C ILE A 25 4.22 2.43 1.74
N THR A 26 5.20 3.12 1.16
CA THR A 26 5.06 4.54 0.83
C THR A 26 4.43 4.73 -0.56
N CYS A 27 3.67 5.79 -0.76
CA CYS A 27 3.14 6.15 -2.09
C CYS A 27 4.27 6.28 -3.13
N GLY A 28 5.44 6.78 -2.73
CA GLY A 28 6.62 6.87 -3.58
C GLY A 28 7.15 5.50 -4.01
N HIS A 29 7.16 4.52 -3.09
CA HIS A 29 7.60 3.17 -3.43
C HIS A 29 6.62 2.46 -4.37
N ILE A 30 5.31 2.59 -4.13
CA ILE A 30 4.29 2.09 -5.09
C ILE A 30 4.49 2.74 -6.46
N ALA A 31 4.70 4.05 -6.51
CA ALA A 31 4.95 4.78 -7.75
C ALA A 31 6.20 4.26 -8.50
N ASN A 32 7.25 3.87 -7.76
CA ASN A 32 8.43 3.24 -8.33
C ASN A 32 8.14 1.84 -8.89
N LEU A 33 7.36 1.02 -8.15
CA LEU A 33 7.01 -0.35 -8.54
C LEU A 33 6.17 -0.42 -9.82
N ILE A 34 5.33 0.59 -10.07
CA ILE A 34 4.55 0.71 -11.30
C ILE A 34 5.32 1.41 -12.44
N GLY A 35 6.61 1.72 -12.25
CA GLY A 35 7.46 2.37 -13.26
C GLY A 35 7.21 3.87 -13.44
N MET A 36 6.54 4.54 -12.50
CA MET A 36 6.20 5.96 -12.55
C MET A 36 6.66 6.70 -11.28
N PRO A 37 7.97 6.84 -11.03
CA PRO A 37 8.52 7.31 -9.75
C PRO A 37 8.04 8.71 -9.32
N LYS A 38 7.61 9.56 -10.27
CA LYS A 38 7.07 10.90 -10.00
C LYS A 38 5.55 10.93 -9.73
N ALA A 39 4.89 9.78 -9.69
CA ALA A 39 3.44 9.65 -9.58
C ALA A 39 2.91 9.46 -8.15
N ALA A 40 3.69 9.75 -7.10
CA ALA A 40 3.28 9.55 -5.70
C ALA A 40 1.96 10.25 -5.34
N ARG A 41 1.71 11.45 -5.89
CA ARG A 41 0.42 12.15 -5.71
C ARG A 41 -0.75 11.40 -6.34
N ARG A 42 -0.56 10.91 -7.57
CA ARG A 42 -1.58 10.09 -8.27
C ARG A 42 -1.85 8.78 -7.53
N VAL A 43 -0.82 8.18 -6.93
CA VAL A 43 -1.01 7.00 -6.07
C VAL A 43 -1.90 7.35 -4.88
N LYS A 44 -1.69 8.50 -4.22
CA LYS A 44 -2.56 8.92 -3.09
C LYS A 44 -4.01 9.11 -3.54
N GLU A 45 -4.23 9.72 -4.71
CA GLU A 45 -5.56 9.87 -5.32
C GLU A 45 -6.21 8.50 -5.61
N ALA A 46 -5.44 7.56 -6.17
CA ALA A 46 -5.89 6.19 -6.41
C ALA A 46 -6.22 5.46 -5.10
N VAL A 47 -5.38 5.57 -4.07
CA VAL A 47 -5.64 4.96 -2.74
C VAL A 47 -6.92 5.48 -2.12
N ASN A 48 -7.17 6.80 -2.22
CA ASN A 48 -8.42 7.38 -1.72
C ASN A 48 -9.63 6.81 -2.47
N PHE A 49 -9.57 6.73 -3.80
CA PHE A 49 -10.63 6.10 -4.61
C PHE A 49 -10.84 4.63 -4.21
N ILE A 50 -9.75 3.87 -4.05
CA ILE A 50 -9.76 2.45 -3.69
C ILE A 50 -10.27 2.21 -2.26
N SER A 51 -10.09 3.16 -1.33
CA SER A 51 -10.55 2.99 0.06
C SER A 51 -12.07 2.81 0.21
N HIS A 52 -12.84 3.11 -0.85
CA HIS A 52 -14.29 2.93 -0.90
C HIS A 52 -14.72 1.65 -1.63
N THR A 53 -13.80 0.79 -2.06
CA THR A 53 -14.12 -0.45 -2.77
C THR A 53 -14.54 -1.57 -1.83
N THR A 54 -15.38 -2.47 -2.34
CA THR A 54 -15.81 -3.71 -1.67
C THR A 54 -15.29 -4.92 -2.47
N PRO A 55 -14.61 -5.90 -1.84
CA PRO A 55 -14.28 -6.00 -0.42
C PRO A 55 -13.26 -4.94 0.04
N PRO A 56 -13.21 -4.63 1.35
CA PRO A 56 -12.26 -3.66 1.88
C PRO A 56 -10.83 -4.12 1.65
N VAL A 57 -9.98 -3.18 1.23
CA VAL A 57 -8.54 -3.42 1.06
C VAL A 57 -7.74 -2.63 2.10
N PRO A 58 -6.52 -3.07 2.46
CA PRO A 58 -5.74 -2.47 3.54
C PRO A 58 -5.07 -1.15 3.11
N CYS A 59 -5.85 -0.18 2.62
CA CYS A 59 -5.38 1.14 2.19
C CYS A 59 -4.67 1.90 3.31
N HIS A 60 -5.00 1.63 4.58
CA HIS A 60 -4.34 2.25 5.74
C HIS A 60 -2.85 1.95 5.83
N ARG A 61 -2.37 0.85 5.23
CA ARG A 61 -0.95 0.48 5.14
C ARG A 61 -0.17 1.34 4.14
N VAL A 62 -0.86 2.13 3.31
CA VAL A 62 -0.23 3.06 2.37
C VAL A 62 -0.06 4.43 3.01
N ILE A 63 1.20 4.83 3.20
CA ILE A 63 1.58 6.06 3.91
C ILE A 63 2.32 7.04 3.00
N SER A 64 2.43 8.28 3.46
CA SER A 64 3.24 9.29 2.77
C SER A 64 4.73 8.90 2.78
N THR A 65 5.49 9.42 1.81
CA THR A 65 6.94 9.19 1.74
C THR A 65 7.69 9.69 2.98
N SER A 66 7.16 10.69 3.69
CA SER A 66 7.74 11.19 4.94
C SER A 66 7.42 10.33 6.16
N GLY A 67 6.58 9.30 6.01
CA GLY A 67 6.10 8.48 7.12
C GLY A 67 5.01 9.15 7.97
N VAL A 68 4.56 10.35 7.60
CA VAL A 68 3.47 11.07 8.28
C VAL A 68 2.13 10.47 7.86
N VAL A 69 1.29 10.17 8.86
CA VAL A 69 -0.04 9.57 8.70
C VAL A 69 -1.15 10.58 8.98
N SER A 70 -0.94 11.46 9.96
CA SER A 70 -1.87 12.55 10.28
C SER A 70 -1.10 13.76 10.78
N THR A 71 -1.57 14.97 10.47
CA THR A 71 -1.04 16.21 11.05
C THR A 71 -1.71 16.56 12.38
N HIS A 72 -2.85 15.94 12.70
CA HIS A 72 -3.63 16.23 13.90
C HIS A 72 -4.18 14.95 14.51
N GLY A 73 -3.86 14.68 15.77
CA GLY A 73 -4.49 13.68 16.64
C GLY A 73 -4.66 12.28 16.05
N ALA A 74 -5.39 11.42 16.78
CA ALA A 74 -5.78 10.12 16.28
C ALA A 74 -6.71 10.27 15.07
N CYS A 75 -6.38 9.59 13.97
CA CYS A 75 -7.21 9.53 12.77
C CYS A 75 -7.64 8.07 12.51
N PRO A 76 -8.65 7.81 11.64
CA PRO A 76 -9.05 6.45 11.30
C PRO A 76 -7.88 5.60 10.79
N GLN A 77 -6.95 6.21 10.05
CA GLN A 77 -5.76 5.52 9.54
C GLN A 77 -4.80 5.12 10.68
N SER A 78 -4.57 5.98 11.68
CA SER A 78 -3.67 5.65 12.79
C SER A 78 -4.23 4.50 13.62
N ARG A 79 -5.54 4.51 13.91
CA ARG A 79 -6.20 3.41 14.65
C ARG A 79 -6.14 2.09 13.89
N ALA A 80 -6.33 2.12 12.57
CA ALA A 80 -6.23 0.92 11.73
C ALA A 80 -4.80 0.36 11.70
N LEU A 81 -3.78 1.23 11.69
CA LEU A 81 -2.38 0.83 11.78
C LEU A 81 -2.07 0.20 13.16
N GLU A 82 -2.55 0.81 14.24
CA GLU A 82 -2.38 0.27 15.59
C GLU A 82 -3.06 -1.09 15.77
N ALA A 83 -4.28 -1.25 15.21
CA ALA A 83 -4.99 -2.53 15.18
C ALA A 83 -4.24 -3.61 14.39
N ASP A 84 -3.49 -3.20 13.36
CA ASP A 84 -2.59 -4.07 12.59
C ASP A 84 -1.25 -4.36 13.30
N GLY A 85 -1.04 -3.85 14.53
CA GLY A 85 0.20 -4.03 15.29
C GLY A 85 1.34 -3.07 14.92
N ILE A 86 1.03 -1.99 14.18
CA ILE A 86 2.01 -0.98 13.77
C ILE A 86 1.98 0.17 14.76
N SER A 87 3.09 0.38 15.46
CA SER A 87 3.21 1.48 16.42
C SER A 87 3.26 2.82 15.70
N VAL A 88 2.33 3.71 16.07
CA VAL A 88 2.30 5.11 15.62
C VAL A 88 2.91 5.97 16.72
N SER A 89 3.81 6.86 16.35
CA SER A 89 4.50 7.77 17.29
C SER A 89 4.18 9.22 16.95
N THR A 90 4.10 10.06 17.96
CA THR A 90 3.93 11.50 17.79
C THR A 90 5.29 12.15 17.52
N GLY A 91 5.39 12.89 16.43
CA GLY A 91 6.56 13.68 16.05
C GLY A 91 6.71 14.94 16.91
N CYS A 92 7.83 15.64 16.73
CA CYS A 92 8.15 16.83 17.51
C CYS A 92 7.16 17.98 17.29
N VAL A 93 6.46 18.02 16.15
CA VAL A 93 5.48 19.05 15.80
C VAL A 93 4.04 18.57 16.06
N GLY A 94 3.87 17.44 16.75
CA GLY A 94 2.56 16.87 17.10
C GLY A 94 1.92 16.03 15.99
N GLU A 95 2.62 15.80 14.87
CA GLU A 95 2.13 14.96 13.78
C GLU A 95 2.30 13.46 14.10
N LEU A 96 1.37 12.62 13.65
CA LEU A 96 1.49 11.17 13.82
C LEU A 96 2.34 10.57 12.70
N ARG A 97 3.31 9.74 13.07
CA ARG A 97 4.27 9.13 12.16
C ARG A 97 4.43 7.64 12.42
N VAL A 98 4.78 6.91 11.37
CA VAL A 98 5.19 5.50 11.44
C VAL A 98 6.66 5.41 11.10
N GLN A 99 7.40 4.58 11.84
CA GLN A 99 8.78 4.26 11.53
C GLN A 99 8.86 3.35 10.30
N VAL A 100 9.10 3.97 9.15
CA VAL A 100 9.22 3.29 7.86
C VAL A 100 10.38 2.30 7.86
N ASP A 101 11.47 2.58 8.57
CA ASP A 101 12.62 1.67 8.66
C ASP A 101 12.28 0.35 9.36
N LYS A 102 11.32 0.39 10.30
CA LYS A 102 10.91 -0.79 11.09
C LYS A 102 9.80 -1.59 10.41
N TYR A 103 8.80 -0.90 9.85
CA TYR A 103 7.59 -1.52 9.31
C TYR A 103 7.55 -1.54 7.78
N GLY A 104 8.56 -0.98 7.11
CA GLY A 104 8.59 -0.84 5.66
C GLY A 104 8.56 -2.16 4.92
N TRP A 105 7.70 -2.25 3.91
CA TRP A 105 7.67 -3.33 2.94
C TRP A 105 8.13 -2.80 1.59
N PHE A 106 9.32 -3.24 1.19
CA PHE A 106 10.02 -2.78 0.00
C PHE A 106 10.34 -3.96 -0.92
N PRO A 107 9.32 -4.58 -1.55
CA PRO A 107 9.59 -5.57 -2.58
C PRO A 107 10.25 -4.88 -3.77
N ASP A 108 11.01 -5.64 -4.54
CA ASP A 108 11.42 -5.25 -5.88
C ASP A 108 10.41 -5.75 -6.92
N ALA A 109 10.51 -5.25 -8.15
CA ALA A 109 9.59 -5.61 -9.22
C ALA A 109 9.59 -7.12 -9.55
N LYS A 110 10.73 -7.82 -9.40
CA LYS A 110 10.79 -9.26 -9.66
C LYS A 110 10.05 -10.03 -8.58
N THR A 111 10.20 -9.63 -7.31
CA THR A 111 9.43 -10.22 -6.20
C THR A 111 7.93 -10.06 -6.41
N LEU A 112 7.46 -8.90 -6.86
CA LEU A 112 6.03 -8.71 -7.16
C LEU A 112 5.53 -9.54 -8.33
N GLN A 113 6.33 -9.71 -9.38
CA GLN A 113 6.00 -10.61 -10.48
C GLN A 113 5.87 -12.04 -9.97
N ALA A 114 6.85 -12.53 -9.20
CA ALA A 114 6.80 -13.86 -8.60
C ALA A 114 5.54 -14.08 -7.75
N VAL A 115 5.16 -13.10 -6.92
CA VAL A 115 3.94 -13.19 -6.10
C VAL A 115 2.66 -13.20 -6.96
N ARG A 116 2.62 -12.46 -8.07
CA ARG A 116 1.49 -12.50 -9.03
C ARG A 116 1.39 -13.84 -9.77
N TYR A 117 2.52 -14.48 -10.08
CA TYR A 117 2.57 -15.79 -10.72
C TYR A 117 2.35 -16.94 -9.74
N CYS A 118 2.68 -16.77 -8.45
CA CYS A 118 2.29 -17.67 -7.36
C CYS A 118 0.79 -17.57 -7.01
N ARG A 119 -0.07 -17.35 -8.01
CA ARG A 119 -1.46 -17.81 -7.94
C ARG A 119 -1.38 -19.34 -7.92
N PRO A 120 -2.10 -20.04 -7.03
CA PRO A 120 -2.05 -21.50 -7.05
C PRO A 120 -2.56 -22.00 -8.40
N GLU A 121 -1.65 -22.45 -9.27
CA GLU A 121 -1.93 -23.57 -10.17
C GLU A 121 -2.14 -24.79 -9.28
N CYS A 122 -3.32 -24.89 -8.65
CA CYS A 122 -3.72 -26.06 -7.87
C CYS A 122 -5.25 -26.17 -7.73
N ALA A 123 -6.00 -25.89 -8.81
CA ALA A 123 -7.45 -26.14 -8.84
C ALA A 123 -7.98 -26.60 -10.21
N THR A 124 -7.16 -27.27 -11.04
CA THR A 124 -7.65 -27.88 -12.28
C THR A 124 -7.00 -29.22 -12.65
N GLU A 125 -6.59 -30.00 -11.66
CA GLU A 125 -6.21 -31.41 -11.87
C GLU A 125 -7.05 -32.36 -11.01
N TRP A 126 -8.37 -32.40 -11.23
CA TRP A 126 -9.16 -33.63 -11.02
C TRP A 126 -10.14 -33.75 -12.18
N GLY A 127 -9.58 -34.04 -13.35
CA GLY A 127 -10.29 -34.68 -14.45
C GLY A 127 -9.71 -36.07 -14.62
N SER A 128 -10.43 -37.08 -14.13
CA SER A 128 -10.60 -38.44 -14.69
C SER A 128 -11.62 -39.18 -13.86
#